data_AF-A0A918FC98-F1
#
_entry.id   AF-A0A918FC98-F1
#
_cell.length_a   1.000
_cell.length_b   1.000
_cell.length_c   1.000
_cell.angle_alpha   90.00
_cell.angle_beta   90.00
_cell.angle_gamma   90.00
#
_symmetry.space_group_name_H-M   'P 1'
#
loop_
_entity.id
_entity.type
_entity.pdbx_description
1 polymer ?
#
loop_
_entity_poly.entity_id
_entity_poly.type
_entity_poly.pdbx_seq_one_letter_code
_entity_poly.pdbx_strand_id
1 'polypeptide(L)'
;MLSEAHTRFPELSFVEAAAEQLPFETDTFDLVTIAMAFNAFAQGAFLQEAHRVLKHPGWLVVYQSEFLGDMAEHLAFKAWLGTGFAPKFPQALSPAEPLWVDVKHATGFEVGVLERFTTSVHWTPEQPMTYLTTLGRTVAVIEGGEHAS
;
A
#
# COMPACT_ATOMS: atom_id res chain seq x y z
N MET A 1 -4.95 -14.77 9.18
CA MET A 1 -4.89 -13.31 9.35
C MET A 1 -5.98 -12.80 10.30
N LEU A 2 -7.27 -13.01 10.01
CA LEU A 2 -8.36 -12.45 10.81
C LEU A 2 -8.46 -12.98 12.25
N SER A 3 -8.22 -14.29 12.46
CA SER A 3 -8.22 -14.88 13.81
C SER A 3 -7.14 -14.30 14.72
N GLU A 4 -5.93 -14.06 14.18
CA GLU A 4 -4.84 -13.41 14.91
C GLU A 4 -5.21 -11.94 15.24
N ALA A 5 -5.78 -11.22 14.27
CA ALA A 5 -6.20 -9.84 14.45
C ALA A 5 -7.26 -9.69 15.55
N HIS A 6 -8.25 -10.57 15.57
CA HIS A 6 -9.30 -10.57 16.59
C HIS A 6 -8.75 -10.89 17.99
N THR A 7 -7.75 -11.76 18.08
CA THR A 7 -7.06 -12.07 19.35
C THR A 7 -6.29 -10.85 19.87
N ARG A 8 -5.65 -10.11 18.96
CA ARG A 8 -4.77 -8.99 19.30
C ARG A 8 -5.52 -7.68 19.57
N PHE A 9 -6.68 -7.50 18.93
CA PHE A 9 -7.51 -6.30 19.02
C PHE A 9 -8.99 -6.68 19.17
N PRO A 10 -9.39 -7.23 20.33
CA PRO A 10 -10.76 -7.72 20.56
C PRO A 10 -11.82 -6.61 20.51
N GLU A 11 -11.42 -5.35 20.67
CA GLU A 11 -12.27 -4.17 20.54
C GLU A 11 -12.60 -3.81 19.09
N LEU A 12 -11.88 -4.39 18.12
CA LEU A 12 -12.08 -4.14 16.70
C LEU A 12 -12.88 -5.25 16.03
N SER A 13 -13.79 -4.85 15.14
CA SER A 13 -14.52 -5.78 14.29
C SER A 13 -13.74 -6.05 13.01
N PHE A 14 -13.46 -7.32 12.74
CA PHE A 14 -12.77 -7.77 11.54
C PHE A 14 -13.72 -8.58 10.67
N VAL A 15 -13.71 -8.31 9.37
CA VAL A 15 -14.57 -8.98 8.39
C VAL A 15 -13.76 -9.43 7.20
N GLU A 16 -14.05 -10.62 6.69
CA GLU A 16 -13.51 -11.10 5.43
C GLU A 16 -14.40 -10.64 4.28
N ALA A 17 -13.88 -9.78 3.41
CA ALA A 17 -14.59 -9.26 2.26
C ALA A 17 -13.62 -8.76 1.18
N ALA A 18 -14.09 -8.69 -0.06
CA ALA A 18 -13.41 -7.95 -1.11
C ALA A 18 -13.59 -6.44 -0.87
N ALA A 19 -12.58 -5.63 -1.19
CA ALA A 19 -12.65 -4.19 -0.99
C ALA A 19 -13.71 -3.53 -1.88
N GLU A 20 -14.03 -4.17 -3.01
CA GLU A 20 -15.05 -3.78 -3.97
C GLU A 20 -16.48 -4.18 -3.57
N GLN A 21 -16.63 -5.01 -2.53
CA GLN A 21 -17.95 -5.48 -2.08
C GLN A 21 -17.93 -5.78 -0.57
N LEU A 22 -18.13 -4.72 0.21
CA LEU A 22 -18.14 -4.77 1.65
C LEU A 22 -19.53 -5.16 2.19
N PRO A 23 -19.61 -6.00 3.23
CA PRO A 23 -20.88 -6.44 3.82
C PRO A 23 -21.40 -5.41 4.84
N PHE A 24 -21.37 -4.13 4.47
CA PHE A 24 -21.87 -3.02 5.26
C PHE A 24 -22.99 -2.30 4.53
N GLU A 25 -23.88 -1.67 5.28
CA GLU A 25 -24.96 -0.86 4.72
C GLU A 25 -24.40 0.41 4.07
N THR A 26 -25.22 1.05 3.23
CA THR A 26 -24.92 2.38 2.69
C THR A 26 -24.88 3.40 3.85
N ASP A 27 -24.04 4.43 3.74
CA ASP A 27 -23.94 5.51 4.75
C ASP A 27 -23.59 5.02 6.17
N THR A 28 -22.70 4.04 6.30
CA THR A 28 -22.34 3.43 7.58
C THR A 28 -21.20 4.15 8.30
N PHE A 29 -20.16 4.56 7.57
CA PHE A 29 -18.90 5.05 8.16
C PHE A 29 -18.68 6.53 7.92
N ASP A 30 -18.07 7.21 8.90
CA ASP A 30 -17.65 8.61 8.77
C ASP A 30 -16.27 8.72 8.09
N LEU A 31 -15.45 7.66 8.18
CA LEU A 31 -14.09 7.60 7.64
C LEU A 31 -13.80 6.19 7.12
N VAL A 32 -13.27 6.12 5.89
CA VAL A 32 -12.69 4.91 5.31
C VAL A 32 -11.21 5.20 5.06
N THR A 33 -10.34 4.27 5.44
CA THR A 33 -8.90 4.39 5.19
C THR A 33 -8.41 3.19 4.40
N ILE A 34 -7.47 3.45 3.49
CA ILE A 34 -6.73 2.39 2.79
C ILE A 34 -5.23 2.66 2.90
N ALA A 35 -4.51 1.64 3.34
CA ALA A 35 -3.11 1.69 3.68
C ALA A 35 -2.32 0.75 2.76
N MET A 36 -1.48 1.32 1.88
CA MET A 36 -0.51 0.57 1.08
C MET A 36 -1.09 -0.56 0.18
N ALA A 37 -2.38 -0.54 -0.13
CA ALA A 37 -3.07 -1.63 -0.85
C ALA A 37 -3.88 -1.15 -2.07
N PHE A 38 -3.90 0.14 -2.37
CA PHE A 38 -4.79 0.70 -3.40
C PHE A 38 -4.47 0.18 -4.81
N ASN A 39 -3.24 -0.22 -5.08
CA ASN A 39 -2.84 -0.82 -6.36
C ASN A 39 -3.19 -2.32 -6.47
N ALA A 40 -3.68 -2.96 -5.41
CA ALA A 40 -4.03 -4.38 -5.42
C ALA A 40 -5.48 -4.65 -5.85
N PHE A 41 -6.31 -3.61 -6.02
CA PHE A 41 -7.75 -3.72 -6.20
C PHE A 41 -8.20 -3.19 -7.56
N ALA A 42 -9.44 -3.55 -7.95
CA ALA A 42 -10.13 -2.87 -9.04
C ALA A 42 -10.55 -1.47 -8.56
N GLN A 43 -9.65 -0.50 -8.70
CA GLN A 43 -9.75 0.85 -8.11
C GLN A 43 -11.09 1.53 -8.34
N GLY A 44 -11.62 1.50 -9.57
CA GLY A 44 -12.92 2.10 -9.88
C GLY A 44 -14.08 1.48 -9.08
N ALA A 45 -14.10 0.15 -8.95
CA ALA A 45 -15.12 -0.56 -8.17
C ALA A 45 -14.95 -0.32 -6.67
N PHE A 46 -13.70 -0.30 -6.18
CA PHE A 46 -13.41 0.09 -4.80
C PHE A 46 -13.89 1.51 -4.48
N LEU A 47 -13.65 2.48 -5.36
CA LEU A 47 -14.08 3.87 -5.12
C LEU A 47 -15.61 3.98 -5.07
N GLN A 48 -16.32 3.27 -5.93
CA GLN A 48 -17.79 3.19 -5.86
C GLN A 48 -18.26 2.60 -4.54
N GLU A 49 -17.62 1.52 -4.08
CA GLU A 49 -17.98 0.87 -2.83
C GLU A 49 -17.65 1.71 -1.60
N ALA A 50 -16.48 2.37 -1.60
CA ALA A 50 -16.09 3.32 -0.56
C ALA A 50 -17.08 4.49 -0.47
N HIS A 51 -17.49 5.03 -1.63
CA HIS A 51 -18.53 6.07 -1.67
C HIS A 51 -19.87 5.56 -1.12
N ARG A 52 -20.25 4.31 -1.42
CA ARG A 52 -21.51 3.73 -0.91
C ARG A 52 -21.52 3.61 0.61
N VAL A 53 -20.45 3.10 1.21
CA VAL A 53 -20.41 2.85 2.66
C VAL A 53 -20.11 4.10 3.49
N LEU A 54 -19.60 5.17 2.88
CA LEU A 54 -19.36 6.45 3.54
C LEU A 54 -20.66 7.24 3.69
N LYS A 55 -20.86 7.82 4.87
CA LYS A 55 -21.88 8.87 5.10
C LYS A 55 -21.54 10.12 4.29
N HIS A 56 -22.56 10.93 4.02
CA HIS A 56 -22.37 12.27 3.47
C HIS A 56 -22.62 13.37 4.54
N PRO A 57 -21.63 14.22 4.89
CA PRO A 57 -20.23 14.20 4.46
C PRO A 57 -19.41 13.13 5.20
N GLY A 58 -18.41 12.57 4.51
CA GLY A 58 -17.50 11.54 5.03
C GLY A 58 -16.17 11.57 4.27
N TRP A 59 -15.14 10.91 4.83
CA TRP A 59 -13.79 10.99 4.28
C TRP A 59 -13.26 9.64 3.83
N LEU A 60 -12.65 9.63 2.63
CA LEU A 60 -11.78 8.55 2.18
C LEU A 60 -10.32 9.03 2.29
N VAL A 61 -9.51 8.32 3.06
CA VAL A 61 -8.07 8.59 3.20
C VAL A 61 -7.28 7.45 2.56
N VAL A 62 -6.61 7.76 1.46
CA VAL A 62 -5.72 6.84 0.75
C VAL A 62 -4.29 7.24 1.06
N TYR A 63 -3.49 6.32 1.60
CA TYR A 63 -2.06 6.56 1.78
C TYR A 63 -1.22 5.37 1.34
N GLN A 64 -0.07 5.70 0.76
CA GLN A 64 0.91 4.73 0.31
C GLN A 64 2.30 5.23 0.68
N SER A 65 3.15 4.29 1.06
CA SER A 65 4.56 4.56 1.34
C SER A 65 5.41 3.74 0.40
N GLU A 66 6.48 4.35 -0.09
CA GLU A 66 7.53 3.70 -0.85
C GLU A 66 8.85 3.80 -0.11
N PHE A 67 9.71 2.80 -0.27
CA PHE A 67 11.05 2.84 0.29
C PHE A 67 11.99 3.54 -0.69
N LEU A 68 12.43 4.75 -0.32
CA LEU A 68 13.27 5.59 -1.19
C LEU A 68 14.73 5.10 -1.31
N GLY A 69 15.18 4.26 -0.37
CA GLY A 69 16.57 3.81 -0.34
C GLY A 69 17.58 4.88 0.07
N ASP A 70 17.10 6.06 0.50
CA ASP A 70 17.95 7.12 1.03
C ASP A 70 18.31 6.83 2.47
N MET A 71 19.58 6.49 2.70
CA MET A 71 20.15 6.31 4.02
C MET A 71 21.13 7.45 4.29
N ALA A 72 20.87 8.21 5.35
CA ALA A 72 21.75 9.31 5.76
C ALA A 72 23.19 8.80 5.89
N GLU A 73 24.15 9.56 5.37
CA GLU A 73 25.59 9.26 5.42
C GLU A 73 26.05 8.04 4.60
N HIS A 74 25.13 7.30 3.97
CA HIS A 74 25.43 6.06 3.25
C HIS A 74 24.94 6.09 1.79
N LEU A 75 25.46 7.05 1.01
CA LEU A 75 25.12 7.20 -0.42
C LEU A 75 25.38 5.93 -1.26
N ALA A 76 26.34 5.11 -0.85
CA ALA A 76 26.66 3.83 -1.49
C ALA A 76 25.48 2.84 -1.45
N PHE A 77 24.62 2.92 -0.43
CA PHE A 77 23.47 2.03 -0.30
C PHE A 77 22.44 2.27 -1.41
N LYS A 78 22.11 3.53 -1.72
CA LYS A 78 21.21 3.87 -2.82
C LYS A 78 21.77 3.42 -4.17
N ALA A 79 23.07 3.61 -4.38
CA ALA A 79 23.74 3.13 -5.58
C ALA A 79 23.65 1.60 -5.70
N TRP A 80 23.94 0.86 -4.63
CA TRP A 80 23.82 -0.60 -4.58
C TRP A 80 22.37 -1.07 -4.78
N LEU A 81 21.37 -0.37 -4.22
CA LEU A 81 19.97 -0.69 -4.47
C LEU A 81 19.63 -0.62 -5.97
N GLY A 82 20.11 0.42 -6.66
CA GLY A 82 19.85 0.62 -8.08
C GLY A 82 20.61 -0.35 -8.98
N THR A 83 21.89 -0.61 -8.70
CA THR A 83 22.77 -1.36 -9.61
C THR A 83 23.00 -2.82 -9.21
N GLY A 84 22.89 -3.14 -7.93
CA GLY A 84 23.12 -4.49 -7.39
C GLY A 84 21.83 -5.24 -7.08
N PHE A 85 20.86 -4.58 -6.44
CA PHE A 85 19.62 -5.21 -6.00
C PHE A 85 18.53 -5.23 -7.08
N ALA A 86 18.15 -4.04 -7.59
CA ALA A 86 17.01 -3.91 -8.50
C ALA A 86 17.09 -4.78 -9.77
N PRO A 87 18.26 -4.99 -10.40
CA PRO A 87 18.36 -5.87 -11.57
C PRO A 87 18.07 -7.35 -11.27
N LYS A 88 18.34 -7.81 -10.03
CA LYS A 88 18.09 -9.19 -9.59
C LYS A 88 16.65 -9.43 -9.15
N PHE A 89 15.99 -8.36 -8.69
CA PHE A 89 14.62 -8.38 -8.21
C PHE A 89 13.82 -7.29 -8.92
N PRO A 90 13.59 -7.43 -10.24
CA PRO A 90 12.84 -6.46 -11.00
C PRO A 90 11.41 -6.35 -10.44
N GLN A 91 10.88 -5.14 -10.41
CA GLN A 91 9.48 -4.96 -10.02
C GLN A 91 8.60 -5.50 -11.14
N ALA A 92 7.71 -6.46 -10.81
CA ALA A 92 6.83 -7.11 -11.78
C ALA A 92 5.80 -6.17 -12.42
N LEU A 93 5.63 -4.95 -11.88
CA LEU A 93 4.66 -3.97 -12.32
C LEU A 93 5.37 -2.65 -12.62
N SER A 94 5.01 -2.04 -13.76
CA SER A 94 5.30 -0.63 -14.06
C SER A 94 4.93 0.23 -12.85
N PRO A 95 5.63 1.36 -12.55
CA PRO A 95 5.15 2.27 -11.53
C PRO A 95 3.68 2.56 -11.82
N ALA A 96 2.80 2.15 -10.90
CA ALA A 96 1.38 2.38 -11.05
C ALA A 96 1.22 3.87 -11.37
N GLU A 97 0.35 4.18 -12.34
CA GLU A 97 -0.10 5.55 -12.55
C GLU A 97 -0.38 6.19 -11.19
N PRO A 98 -0.04 7.47 -10.99
CA PRO A 98 -0.10 8.05 -9.67
C PRO A 98 -1.49 7.83 -9.07
N LEU A 99 -1.54 7.27 -7.85
CA LEU A 99 -2.75 6.82 -7.15
C LEU A 99 -3.94 7.80 -7.20
N TRP A 100 -3.66 9.09 -7.37
CA TRP A 100 -4.63 10.18 -7.42
C TRP A 100 -5.26 10.42 -8.81
N VAL A 101 -4.76 9.83 -9.88
CA VAL A 101 -5.34 9.96 -11.23
C VAL A 101 -6.74 9.34 -11.23
N ASP A 102 -6.90 8.14 -10.69
CA ASP A 102 -8.22 7.48 -10.65
C ASP A 102 -9.16 8.12 -9.63
N VAL A 103 -8.64 8.59 -8.50
CA VAL A 103 -9.43 9.31 -7.48
C VAL A 103 -10.00 10.62 -8.01
N LYS A 104 -9.25 11.37 -8.84
CA LYS A 104 -9.73 12.62 -9.46
C LYS A 104 -10.86 12.41 -10.47
N HIS A 105 -10.91 11.25 -11.10
CA HIS A 105 -11.91 10.93 -12.12
C HIS A 105 -13.09 10.13 -11.54
N ALA A 106 -12.97 9.64 -10.30
CA ALA A 106 -14.06 8.94 -9.64
C ALA A 106 -15.21 9.91 -9.32
N THR A 107 -16.39 9.54 -9.79
CA THR A 107 -17.63 10.28 -9.50
C THR A 107 -17.94 10.19 -8.01
N GLY A 108 -18.22 11.33 -7.37
CA GLY A 108 -18.70 11.39 -5.98
C GLY A 108 -17.63 11.74 -4.93
N PHE A 109 -16.36 11.86 -5.32
CA PHE A 109 -15.30 12.36 -4.43
C PHE A 109 -14.75 13.69 -4.90
N GLU A 110 -14.49 14.56 -3.92
CA GLU A 110 -13.70 15.78 -4.10
C GLU A 110 -12.35 15.60 -3.40
N VAL A 111 -11.26 15.94 -4.09
CA VAL A 111 -9.92 15.88 -3.48
C VAL A 111 -9.77 17.05 -2.51
N GLY A 112 -9.88 16.76 -1.22
CA GLY A 112 -9.68 17.76 -0.16
C GLY A 112 -8.20 18.09 0.08
N VAL A 113 -7.39 17.07 0.33
CA VAL A 113 -5.95 17.22 0.64
C VAL A 113 -5.14 16.19 -0.14
N LEU A 114 -4.04 16.65 -0.73
CA LEU A 114 -3.03 15.80 -1.34
C LEU A 114 -1.66 16.23 -0.83
N GLU A 115 -1.04 15.37 -0.04
CA GLU A 115 0.27 15.64 0.56
C GLU A 115 1.25 14.52 0.22
N ARG A 116 2.50 14.92 -0.02
CA ARG A 116 3.64 14.02 -0.12
C ARG A 116 4.63 14.42 0.95
N PHE A 117 4.95 13.50 1.83
CA PHE A 117 5.95 13.69 2.87
C PHE A 117 6.89 12.50 2.92
N THR A 118 8.07 12.73 3.50
CA THR A 118 9.06 11.68 3.75
C THR A 118 9.15 11.48 5.25
N THR A 119 9.18 10.22 5.69
CA THR A 119 9.43 9.86 7.08
C THR A 119 10.82 9.24 7.19
N SER A 120 11.61 9.73 8.14
CA SER A 120 12.88 9.09 8.50
C SER A 120 12.62 7.98 9.51
N VAL A 121 13.18 6.80 9.25
CA VAL A 121 13.16 5.67 10.18
C VAL A 121 14.59 5.34 10.61
N HIS A 122 14.76 5.00 11.87
CA HIS A 122 16.04 4.50 12.38
C HIS A 122 16.05 2.99 12.26
N TRP A 123 17.06 2.48 11.55
CA TRP A 123 17.27 1.06 11.37
C TRP A 123 18.66 0.64 11.84
N THR A 124 18.77 -0.58 12.37
CA THR A 124 20.07 -1.27 12.48
C THR A 124 20.55 -1.69 11.08
N PRO A 125 21.84 -2.02 10.88
CA PRO A 125 22.35 -2.43 9.57
C PRO A 125 21.64 -3.65 8.95
N GLU A 126 21.03 -4.53 9.75
CA GLU A 126 20.37 -5.76 9.31
C GLU A 126 18.93 -5.52 8.86
N GLN A 127 18.23 -4.57 9.47
CA GLN A 127 16.82 -4.28 9.20
C GLN A 127 16.51 -3.88 7.75
N PRO A 128 17.35 -3.10 7.03
CA PRO A 128 17.15 -2.85 5.61
C PRO A 128 17.15 -4.15 4.80
N MET A 129 18.03 -5.09 5.13
CA MET A 129 18.11 -6.37 4.43
C MET A 129 16.86 -7.21 4.68
N THR A 130 16.39 -7.29 5.93
CA THR A 130 15.13 -7.96 6.25
C THR A 130 13.96 -7.33 5.49
N TYR A 131 13.85 -6.00 5.49
CA TYR A 131 12.80 -5.31 4.74
C TYR A 131 12.83 -5.61 3.23
N LEU A 132 14.03 -5.63 2.63
CA LEU A 132 14.16 -5.96 1.21
C LEU A 132 13.68 -7.38 0.89
N THR A 133 13.78 -8.32 1.84
CA THR A 133 13.25 -9.69 1.66
C THR A 133 11.73 -9.81 1.79
N THR A 134 11.06 -8.82 2.39
CA THR A 134 9.58 -8.79 2.47
C THR A 134 8.94 -8.15 1.25
N LEU A 135 9.72 -7.55 0.35
CA LEU A 135 9.17 -6.93 -0.85
C LEU A 135 8.57 -7.99 -1.77
N GLY A 136 7.36 -7.75 -2.28
CA GLY A 136 6.69 -8.66 -3.21
C GLY A 136 7.53 -9.03 -4.43
N ARG A 137 8.36 -8.09 -4.94
CA ARG A 137 9.32 -8.34 -6.02
C ARG A 137 10.38 -9.40 -5.69
N THR A 138 10.78 -9.48 -4.42
CA THR A 138 11.78 -10.44 -3.95
C THR A 138 11.14 -11.79 -3.71
N VAL A 139 9.94 -11.81 -3.10
CA VAL A 139 9.16 -13.04 -2.92
C VAL A 139 8.84 -13.69 -4.27
N ALA A 140 8.35 -12.92 -5.25
CA ALA A 140 7.98 -13.42 -6.57
C ALA A 140 9.15 -14.10 -7.31
N VAL A 141 10.36 -13.52 -7.26
CA VAL A 141 11.56 -14.11 -7.88
C VAL A 141 11.98 -15.40 -7.17
N ILE A 142 11.94 -15.42 -5.84
CA ILE A 142 12.33 -16.59 -5.04
C ILE A 142 11.35 -17.75 -5.26
N GLU A 143 10.05 -17.48 -5.22
CA GLU A 143 9.01 -18.51 -5.42
C GLU A 143 8.93 -18.97 -6.88
N GLY A 144 9.22 -18.09 -7.84
CA GLY A 144 9.25 -18.41 -9.27
C GLY A 144 10.42 -19.29 -9.71
N GLY A 145 11.41 -19.54 -8.85
CA GLY A 145 12.59 -20.36 -9.15
C GLY A 145 13.59 -19.71 -10.13
N GLU A 146 13.39 -18.45 -10.49
CA GLU A 146 14.30 -17.70 -11.36
C GLU A 146 15.48 -17.17 -10.54
N HIS A 147 16.51 -17.98 -10.39
CA HIS A 147 17.80 -17.48 -9.95
C HIS A 147 18.40 -16.63 -11.07
N ALA A 148 18.43 -15.30 -10.89
CA ALA A 148 19.23 -14.41 -11.72
C ALA A 148 20.72 -14.79 -11.57
N SER A 149 21.18 -15.61 -12.51
CA SER A 149 22.57 -16.06 -12.70
C SER A 149 23.51 -14.91 -13.06
#